data_AF-A0A0D0CX08-F1
#
_entry.id   AF-A0A0D0CX08-F1
#
_cell.length_a   1.000
_cell.length_b   1.000
_cell.length_c   1.000
_cell.angle_alpha   90.00
_cell.angle_beta   90.00
_cell.angle_gamma   90.00
#
_symmetry.space_group_name_H-M   'P 1'
#
loop_
_entity.id
_entity.type
_entity.pdbx_description
1 polymer ?
#
loop_
_entity_poly.entity_id
_entity_poly.type
_entity_poly.pdbx_seq_one_letter_code
_entity_poly.pdbx_strand_id
1 'polypeptide(L)'
;ETWNKNHDFFIQNGVQDNFNIPKFHSLQHYINSIHWLGTTDNYNTEMFKHLYIDFTKEGWQASKQCDHFLQMVKWLARQEK
;
A
#
# COMPACT_ATOMS: atom_id res chain seq x y z
N GLU A 1 -17.11 -6.05 17.99
CA GLU A 1 -17.42 -5.81 19.43
C GLU A 1 -16.41 -6.39 20.41
N THR A 2 -15.91 -7.62 20.21
CA THR A 2 -15.00 -8.30 21.17
C THR A 2 -13.65 -7.60 21.36
N TRP A 3 -13.05 -7.05 20.29
CA TRP A 3 -11.79 -6.31 20.38
C TRP A 3 -11.87 -5.11 21.33
N ASN A 4 -12.87 -4.25 21.16
CA ASN A 4 -13.05 -3.05 21.99
C ASN A 4 -13.23 -3.41 23.47
N LYS A 5 -13.84 -4.56 23.78
CA LYS A 5 -14.05 -5.02 25.16
C LYS A 5 -12.76 -5.52 25.85
N ASN A 6 -11.79 -6.01 25.08
CA ASN A 6 -10.62 -6.69 25.63
C ASN A 6 -9.31 -5.90 25.48
N HIS A 7 -9.24 -4.94 24.56
CA HIS A 7 -8.00 -4.24 24.25
C HIS A 7 -7.47 -3.40 25.43
N ASP A 8 -8.38 -2.89 26.27
CA ASP A 8 -8.04 -2.11 27.47
C ASP A 8 -7.18 -2.89 28.47
N PHE A 9 -7.32 -4.22 28.52
CA PHE A 9 -6.49 -5.07 29.38
C PHE A 9 -5.00 -4.89 29.08
N PHE A 10 -4.63 -4.78 27.80
CA PHE A 10 -3.23 -4.62 27.41
C PHE A 10 -2.69 -3.22 27.77
N ILE A 11 -3.55 -2.20 27.71
CA ILE A 11 -3.20 -0.83 28.12
C ILE A 11 -3.02 -0.78 29.64
N GLN A 12 -3.93 -1.36 30.41
CA GLN A 12 -3.89 -1.39 31.87
C GLN A 12 -2.68 -2.15 32.43
N ASN A 13 -2.25 -3.22 31.75
CA ASN A 13 -1.05 -3.98 32.12
C ASN A 13 0.26 -3.33 31.61
N GLY A 14 0.19 -2.15 30.97
CA GLY A 14 1.36 -1.43 30.48
C GLY A 14 2.09 -2.13 29.33
N VAL A 15 1.43 -3.03 28.60
CA VAL A 15 2.03 -3.73 27.45
C VAL A 15 2.18 -2.77 26.26
N GLN A 16 1.22 -1.85 26.08
CA GLN A 16 1.20 -0.88 25.00
C GLN A 16 0.38 0.35 25.41
N ASP A 17 0.87 1.56 25.08
CA ASP A 17 0.19 2.82 25.43
C ASP A 17 -1.16 3.00 24.72
N ASN A 18 -1.24 2.60 23.44
CA ASN A 18 -2.47 2.64 22.65
C ASN A 18 -2.40 1.69 21.45
N PHE A 19 -3.57 1.42 20.86
CA PHE A 19 -3.72 0.61 19.66
C PHE A 19 -4.10 1.45 18.43
N ASN A 20 -3.62 2.69 18.34
CA ASN A 20 -3.85 3.59 17.18
C ASN A 20 -2.99 3.19 15.98
N ILE A 21 -3.02 1.91 15.63
CA ILE A 21 -2.28 1.33 14.52
C ILE A 21 -3.21 1.40 13.30
N PRO A 22 -2.84 2.13 12.24
CA PRO A 22 -3.70 2.31 11.06
C PRO A 22 -4.24 0.99 10.50
N LYS A 23 -3.42 -0.07 10.49
CA LYS A 23 -3.83 -1.41 10.04
C LYS A 23 -4.96 -2.02 10.86
N PHE A 24 -4.95 -1.86 12.19
CA PHE A 24 -6.05 -2.36 13.03
C PHE A 24 -7.32 -1.53 12.84
N HIS A 25 -7.18 -0.21 12.67
CA HIS A 25 -8.31 0.65 12.36
C HIS A 25 -8.98 0.28 11.02
N SER A 26 -8.20 -0.07 9.99
CA SER A 26 -8.73 -0.52 8.70
C SER A 26 -9.68 -1.73 8.81
N LEU A 27 -9.45 -2.64 9.78
CA LEU A 27 -10.33 -3.79 9.99
C LEU A 27 -11.76 -3.40 10.36
N GLN A 28 -11.95 -2.25 11.02
CA GLN A 28 -13.29 -1.74 11.35
C GLN A 28 -14.10 -1.41 10.09
N HIS A 29 -13.41 -1.07 9.00
CA HIS A 29 -14.02 -0.68 7.73
C HIS A 29 -14.18 -1.87 6.78
N TYR A 30 -13.49 -2.99 6.97
CA TYR A 30 -13.48 -4.10 6.02
C TYR A 30 -14.87 -4.67 5.71
N ILE A 31 -15.74 -4.81 6.71
CA ILE A 31 -17.11 -5.31 6.47
C ILE A 31 -17.87 -4.37 5.53
N ASN A 32 -17.83 -3.06 5.80
CA ASN A 32 -18.47 -2.06 4.96
C ASN A 32 -17.85 -2.04 3.58
N SER A 33 -16.52 -1.99 3.50
CA SER A 33 -15.80 -2.03 2.22
C SER A 33 -16.16 -3.26 1.41
N ILE A 34 -16.24 -4.45 2.01
CA ILE A 34 -16.62 -5.67 1.29
C ILE A 34 -18.05 -5.57 0.75
N HIS A 35 -18.98 -5.05 1.55
CA HIS A 35 -20.37 -4.89 1.12
C HIS A 35 -20.52 -3.92 -0.05
N TRP A 36 -19.81 -2.79 -0.01
CA TRP A 36 -19.92 -1.73 -1.02
C TRP A 36 -19.05 -1.98 -2.26
N LEU A 37 -17.89 -2.61 -2.09
CA LEU A 37 -16.81 -2.66 -3.09
C LEU A 37 -16.50 -4.09 -3.57
N GLY A 38 -17.09 -5.10 -2.92
CA GLY A 38 -16.89 -6.52 -3.25
C GLY A 38 -15.65 -7.12 -2.59
N THR A 39 -14.87 -7.87 -3.34
CA THR A 39 -13.68 -8.56 -2.80
C THR A 39 -12.51 -7.59 -2.57
N THR A 40 -11.70 -7.84 -1.52
CA THR A 40 -10.56 -6.99 -1.15
C THR A 40 -9.34 -7.08 -2.08
N ASP A 41 -9.31 -8.10 -2.94
CA ASP A 41 -8.17 -8.47 -3.81
C ASP A 41 -7.71 -7.32 -4.73
N ASN A 42 -8.64 -6.51 -5.24
CA ASN A 42 -8.32 -5.46 -6.22
C ASN A 42 -8.14 -4.04 -5.60
N TYR A 43 -8.07 -3.93 -4.28
CA TYR A 43 -7.95 -2.65 -3.56
C TYR A 43 -6.58 -2.47 -2.87
N ASN A 44 -5.64 -3.36 -3.12
CA ASN A 44 -4.30 -3.25 -2.58
C ASN A 44 -3.39 -2.42 -3.51
N THR A 45 -2.20 -2.06 -3.03
CA THR A 45 -1.21 -1.31 -3.83
C THR A 45 -0.33 -2.22 -4.69
N GLU A 46 -0.62 -3.52 -4.75
CA GLU A 46 0.26 -4.52 -5.35
C GLU A 46 0.43 -4.31 -6.85
N MET A 47 -0.67 -4.01 -7.56
CA MET A 47 -0.63 -3.66 -8.98
C MET A 47 0.32 -2.48 -9.24
N PHE A 48 0.18 -1.39 -8.48
CA PHE A 48 1.06 -0.21 -8.61
C PHE A 48 2.51 -0.51 -8.23
N LYS A 49 2.75 -1.39 -7.26
CA LYS A 49 4.11 -1.84 -6.91
C LYS A 49 4.75 -2.63 -8.04
N HIS A 50 4.02 -3.53 -8.70
CA HIS A 50 4.52 -4.28 -9.86
C HIS A 50 4.87 -3.32 -11.00
N LEU A 51 3.95 -2.41 -11.36
CA LEU A 51 4.19 -1.34 -12.33
C LEU A 51 5.42 -0.50 -11.99
N TYR A 52 5.57 -0.09 -10.73
CA TYR A 52 6.74 0.67 -10.30
C TYR A 52 8.04 -0.12 -10.47
N ILE A 53 8.05 -1.40 -10.12
CA ILE A 53 9.22 -2.27 -10.27
C ILE A 53 9.60 -2.38 -11.76
N ASP A 54 8.63 -2.64 -12.63
CA ASP A 54 8.86 -2.83 -14.06
C ASP A 54 9.36 -1.52 -14.68
N PHE A 55 8.66 -0.41 -14.47
CA PHE A 55 9.07 0.89 -15.01
C PHE A 55 10.41 1.39 -14.46
N THR A 56 10.71 1.11 -13.20
CA THR A 56 12.00 1.48 -12.62
C THR A 56 13.12 0.66 -13.25
N LYS A 57 12.94 -0.66 -13.35
CA LYS A 57 13.97 -1.57 -13.88
C LYS A 57 14.19 -1.39 -15.38
N GLU A 58 13.12 -1.40 -16.17
CA GLU A 58 13.18 -1.25 -17.62
C GLU A 58 13.62 0.15 -18.02
N GLY A 59 13.08 1.17 -17.36
CA GLY A 59 13.52 2.56 -17.56
C GLY A 59 15.00 2.72 -17.24
N TRP A 60 15.48 2.12 -16.15
CA TRP A 60 16.90 2.16 -15.78
C TRP A 60 17.77 1.47 -16.84
N GLN A 61 17.39 0.28 -17.31
CA GLN A 61 18.11 -0.45 -18.35
C GLN A 61 18.14 0.29 -19.70
N ALA A 62 17.04 0.96 -20.05
CA ALA A 62 16.93 1.76 -21.26
C ALA A 62 17.63 3.13 -21.17
N SER A 63 17.98 3.57 -19.95
CA SER A 63 18.71 4.81 -19.73
C SER A 63 20.22 4.61 -19.86
N LYS A 64 20.91 5.61 -20.37
CA LYS A 64 22.32 5.81 -20.05
C LYS A 64 22.33 6.27 -18.59
N GLN A 65 23.06 5.57 -17.72
CA GLN A 65 23.10 5.80 -16.27
C GLN A 65 23.65 7.18 -15.83
N CYS A 66 23.82 8.10 -16.78
CA CYS A 66 24.10 9.52 -16.61
C CYS A 66 22.83 10.28 -17.04
N ASP A 67 22.26 11.11 -16.15
CA ASP A 67 20.94 11.75 -16.32
C ASP A 67 19.76 10.78 -16.52
N HIS A 68 19.80 9.65 -15.80
CA HIS A 68 18.81 8.56 -15.89
C HIS A 68 17.37 9.03 -15.63
N PHE A 69 17.12 9.97 -14.71
CA PHE A 69 15.76 10.39 -14.35
C PHE A 69 14.96 10.94 -15.56
N LEU A 70 15.53 11.91 -16.30
CA LEU A 70 14.90 12.47 -17.50
C LEU A 70 14.70 11.41 -18.59
N GLN A 71 15.63 10.47 -18.70
CA GLN A 71 15.57 9.39 -19.69
C GLN A 71 14.52 8.34 -19.33
N MET A 72 14.39 7.98 -18.06
CA MET A 72 13.36 7.08 -17.54
C MET A 72 11.97 7.68 -17.73
N VAL A 73 11.77 8.97 -17.43
CA VAL A 73 10.51 9.68 -17.67
C VAL A 73 10.17 9.71 -19.17
N LYS A 74 11.16 10.02 -20.02
CA LYS A 74 10.96 10.02 -21.48
C LYS A 74 10.68 8.62 -22.05
N TRP A 75 11.30 7.59 -21.47
CA TRP A 75 11.05 6.20 -21.84
C TRP A 75 9.65 5.77 -21.42
N LEU A 76 9.21 6.11 -20.21
CA LEU A 76 7.87 5.83 -19.71
C LEU A 76 6.79 6.49 -20.57
N ALA A 77 6.98 7.77 -20.90
CA ALA A 77 6.06 8.52 -21.78
C ALA A 77 5.95 7.94 -23.21
N ARG A 78 6.86 7.04 -23.61
CA ARG A 78 6.76 6.30 -24.89
C ARG A 78 6.04 4.96 -24.75
N GLN A 79 5.95 4.38 -23.56
CA GLN A 79 5.21 3.13 -23.31
C GLN A 79 3.70 3.38 -23.14
N GLU A 80 3.31 4.55 -22.64
CA GLU A 80 1.91 4.90 -22.39
C GLU A 80 1.18 5.47 -23.63
N LYS A 81 1.89 5.60 -24.77
CA LYS A 81 1.38 6.21 -26.01
C LYS A 81 0.99 5.15 -27.03
#